data_AF-A0A6C1QQT4-F1
#
_entry.id   AF-A0A6C1QQT4-F1
#
_cell.length_a   1.000
_cell.length_b   1.000
_cell.length_c   1.000
_cell.angle_alpha   90.00
_cell.angle_beta   90.00
_cell.angle_gamma   90.00
#
_symmetry.space_group_name_H-M   'P 1'
#
loop_
_entity.id
_entity.type
_entity.pdbx_description
1 polymer ?
#
loop_
_entity_poly.entity_id
_entity_poly.type
_entity_poly.pdbx_seq_one_letter_code
_entity_poly.pdbx_strand_id
1 'polypeptide(L)'
;MVTSREIDIIEQDFTGRGEAFFHVSGAGHEATAVLNHHLIPEDWLHVHYRDKALMLARGIPIEMFFLATFSKDASHSRGRQMNAHMSAPELNVLSLVGPVGNSALQAAGVGQVVKEEPAKPVVLCALGDGMTQQGEVLEGIAHAVREQLPVLFVVQDNSFAISTVTRGKTFYSTPAGEANHFYGTPITRIDGRDAAGSLEAFGRVVSTMRADRRPHIVVFQVDRLSNHTNADDQRMYRTAEEIASVQAAGDPIIRLKQYLVEHGVSEADLDRISDEVREQVKADAYRAQRSAEPEPCFTAVKPLPARLADRQAEYRGAPSSEEKPLTMLEAIREVLRHQMQTNPDVVLFGEDIEDPKGDVFGITRGLTTAYGRRVQNSPLAEASILGVTVGQALAGKRPVAFLQFADFLPIAYNQIFAELGSMYWRTDGG
;
A
#
# COMPACT_ATOMS: atom_id res chain seq x y z
N MET A 1 -9.03 -16.05 8.52
CA MET A 1 -7.78 -16.42 9.21
C MET A 1 -7.30 -17.81 8.78
N VAL A 2 -8.03 -18.90 9.07
CA VAL A 2 -7.64 -20.27 8.68
C VAL A 2 -7.30 -20.41 7.20
N THR A 3 -8.11 -19.82 6.31
CA THR A 3 -7.84 -19.81 4.86
C THR A 3 -6.45 -19.25 4.51
N SER A 4 -6.01 -18.18 5.19
CA SER A 4 -4.67 -17.60 4.97
C SER A 4 -3.57 -18.59 5.34
N ARG A 5 -3.72 -19.29 6.48
CA ARG A 5 -2.76 -20.28 6.96
C ARG A 5 -2.68 -21.48 6.04
N GLU A 6 -3.81 -21.98 5.55
CA GLU A 6 -3.84 -23.12 4.64
C GLU A 6 -3.22 -22.77 3.27
N ILE A 7 -3.43 -21.54 2.77
CA ILE A 7 -2.71 -21.05 1.58
C ILE A 7 -1.19 -21.01 1.85
N ASP A 8 -0.74 -20.46 2.99
CA ASP A 8 0.68 -20.45 3.36
C ASP A 8 1.30 -21.85 3.36
N ILE A 9 0.61 -22.83 3.96
CA ILE A 9 1.08 -24.23 4.02
C ILE A 9 1.25 -24.82 2.61
N ILE A 10 0.27 -24.62 1.73
CA ILE A 10 0.31 -25.16 0.38
C ILE A 10 1.36 -24.45 -0.50
N GLU A 11 1.50 -23.12 -0.41
CA GLU A 11 2.56 -22.39 -1.10
C GLU A 11 3.95 -22.83 -0.64
N GLN A 12 4.13 -23.07 0.67
CA GLN A 12 5.37 -23.59 1.22
C GLN A 12 5.67 -24.99 0.68
N ASP A 13 4.67 -25.87 0.56
CA ASP A 13 4.85 -27.20 -0.03
C ASP A 13 5.24 -27.11 -1.52
N PHE A 14 4.57 -26.29 -2.33
CA PHE A 14 4.92 -26.11 -3.74
C PHE A 14 6.33 -25.57 -3.94
N THR A 15 6.73 -24.58 -3.15
CA THR A 15 8.11 -24.05 -3.21
C THR A 15 9.14 -25.07 -2.73
N GLY A 16 8.82 -25.87 -1.70
CA GLY A 16 9.67 -26.97 -1.24
C GLY A 16 9.85 -28.10 -2.28
N ARG A 17 8.84 -28.33 -3.12
CA ARG A 17 8.89 -29.28 -4.26
C ARG A 17 9.52 -28.69 -5.53
N GLY A 18 9.82 -27.39 -5.56
CA GLY A 18 10.35 -26.71 -6.74
C GLY A 18 9.30 -26.46 -7.84
N GLU A 19 8.01 -26.56 -7.51
CA GLU A 19 6.90 -26.29 -8.43
C GLU A 19 6.52 -24.79 -8.46
N ALA A 20 7.01 -24.02 -7.49
CA ALA A 20 6.89 -22.57 -7.42
C ALA A 20 8.23 -21.95 -6.99
N PHE A 21 8.46 -20.68 -7.32
CA PHE A 21 9.78 -20.05 -7.18
C PHE A 21 9.99 -19.33 -5.84
N PHE A 22 8.93 -18.71 -5.29
CA PHE A 22 9.05 -17.82 -4.14
C PHE A 22 7.80 -17.87 -3.27
N HIS A 23 8.00 -17.85 -1.96
CA HIS A 23 6.93 -17.77 -0.97
C HIS A 23 7.37 -16.90 0.21
N VAL A 24 6.49 -15.96 0.59
CA VAL A 24 6.57 -15.21 1.84
C VAL A 24 5.36 -15.54 2.71
N SER A 25 5.63 -16.05 3.91
CA SER A 25 4.58 -16.53 4.82
C SER A 25 3.85 -15.36 5.50
N GLY A 26 2.52 -15.44 5.56
CA GLY A 26 1.68 -14.58 6.40
C GLY A 26 1.46 -15.14 7.81
N ALA A 27 2.08 -16.27 8.17
CA ALA A 27 1.77 -16.99 9.41
C ALA A 27 2.11 -16.18 10.67
N GLY A 28 1.10 -15.99 11.51
CA GLY A 28 1.10 -15.17 12.73
C GLY A 28 0.58 -13.75 12.53
N HIS A 29 0.37 -13.31 11.28
CA HIS A 29 -0.23 -12.01 10.95
C HIS A 29 -1.74 -12.11 10.67
N GLU A 30 -2.37 -13.27 10.86
CA GLU A 30 -3.72 -13.52 10.32
C GLU A 30 -4.81 -12.65 10.94
N ALA A 31 -4.60 -12.12 12.14
CA ALA A 31 -5.53 -11.23 12.80
C ALA A 31 -5.69 -9.89 12.07
N THR A 32 -4.86 -9.53 11.09
CA THR A 32 -5.11 -8.35 10.25
C THR A 32 -6.44 -8.43 9.50
N ALA A 33 -6.99 -9.65 9.30
CA ALA A 33 -8.33 -9.85 8.75
C ALA A 33 -9.44 -9.12 9.52
N VAL A 34 -9.30 -8.93 10.83
CA VAL A 34 -10.36 -8.31 11.65
C VAL A 34 -10.55 -6.83 11.32
N LEU A 35 -9.54 -6.16 10.77
CA LEU A 35 -9.62 -4.77 10.34
C LEU A 35 -10.73 -4.58 9.29
N ASN A 36 -10.93 -5.55 8.39
CA ASN A 36 -11.89 -5.45 7.30
C ASN A 36 -13.35 -5.32 7.78
N HIS A 37 -13.69 -5.75 9.00
CA HIS A 37 -15.02 -5.55 9.58
C HIS A 37 -15.39 -4.07 9.79
N HIS A 38 -14.39 -3.18 9.81
CA HIS A 38 -14.57 -1.74 10.02
C HIS A 38 -14.33 -0.92 8.75
N LEU A 39 -13.94 -1.59 7.67
CA LEU A 39 -13.69 -0.95 6.37
C LEU A 39 -14.97 -0.93 5.53
N ILE A 40 -15.11 0.10 4.71
CA ILE A 40 -16.16 0.27 3.70
C ILE A 40 -15.57 0.08 2.29
N PRO A 41 -16.38 -0.15 1.25
CA PRO A 41 -15.89 -0.32 -0.12
C PRO A 41 -15.02 0.85 -0.61
N GLU A 42 -15.32 2.08 -0.20
CA GLU A 42 -14.60 3.29 -0.59
C GLU A 42 -13.23 3.45 0.10
N ASP A 43 -12.92 2.65 1.12
CA ASP A 43 -11.59 2.70 1.74
C ASP A 43 -10.50 2.14 0.83
N TRP A 44 -9.30 2.72 0.94
CA TRP A 44 -8.15 2.38 0.11
C TRP A 44 -7.09 1.65 0.91
N LEU A 45 -6.49 0.61 0.35
CA LEU A 45 -5.58 -0.27 1.06
C LEU A 45 -4.23 -0.38 0.35
N HIS A 46 -3.21 0.26 0.92
CA HIS A 46 -1.82 -0.17 0.75
C HIS A 46 -1.53 -1.23 1.80
N VAL A 47 -1.64 -2.50 1.42
CA VAL A 47 -1.40 -3.62 2.34
C VAL A 47 0.10 -3.97 2.44
N HIS A 48 0.47 -4.69 3.49
CA HIS A 48 1.78 -5.29 3.66
C HIS A 48 1.84 -6.63 2.90
N TYR A 49 2.99 -7.08 2.41
CA TYR A 49 3.08 -8.36 1.69
C TYR A 49 2.72 -9.58 2.58
N ARG A 50 2.64 -9.42 3.91
CA ARG A 50 2.14 -10.46 4.85
C ARG A 50 0.62 -10.39 5.09
N ASP A 51 -0.10 -9.41 4.54
CA ASP A 51 -1.54 -9.19 4.74
C ASP A 51 -2.44 -10.13 3.92
N LYS A 52 -2.02 -11.38 3.73
CA LYS A 52 -2.82 -12.39 3.05
C LYS A 52 -4.22 -12.52 3.67
N ALA A 53 -4.31 -12.52 4.99
CA ALA A 53 -5.57 -12.62 5.71
C ALA A 53 -6.49 -11.40 5.50
N LEU A 54 -5.93 -10.18 5.47
CA LEU A 54 -6.69 -8.96 5.18
C LEU A 54 -7.13 -8.90 3.71
N MET A 55 -6.26 -9.28 2.77
CA MET A 55 -6.59 -9.37 1.34
C MET A 55 -7.74 -10.36 1.07
N LEU A 56 -7.72 -11.53 1.71
CA LEU A 56 -8.82 -12.50 1.67
C LEU A 56 -10.10 -11.92 2.25
N ALA A 57 -10.02 -11.27 3.42
CA ALA A 57 -11.19 -10.65 4.06
C ALA A 57 -11.79 -9.54 3.18
N ARG A 58 -10.95 -8.78 2.47
CA ARG A 58 -11.35 -7.72 1.55
C ARG A 58 -12.05 -8.24 0.29
N GLY A 59 -11.83 -9.51 -0.07
CA GLY A 59 -12.52 -10.19 -1.16
C GLY A 59 -11.63 -10.73 -2.28
N ILE A 60 -10.30 -10.68 -2.15
CA ILE A 60 -9.42 -11.33 -3.12
C ILE A 60 -9.66 -12.85 -3.06
N PRO A 61 -9.98 -13.52 -4.19
CA PRO A 61 -10.31 -14.94 -4.16
C PRO A 61 -9.07 -15.79 -3.89
N ILE A 62 -9.27 -16.94 -3.24
CA ILE A 62 -8.21 -17.90 -2.89
C ILE A 62 -7.37 -18.27 -4.13
N GLU A 63 -8.03 -18.54 -5.25
CA GLU A 63 -7.37 -18.90 -6.51
C GLU A 63 -6.35 -17.85 -6.97
N MET A 64 -6.59 -16.55 -6.72
CA MET A 64 -5.68 -15.48 -7.12
C MET A 64 -4.30 -15.60 -6.47
N PHE A 65 -4.25 -16.06 -5.22
CA PHE A 65 -2.98 -16.27 -4.52
C PHE A 65 -2.15 -17.32 -5.24
N PHE A 66 -2.76 -18.45 -5.62
CA PHE A 66 -2.06 -19.52 -6.33
C PHE A 66 -1.75 -19.18 -7.80
N LEU A 67 -2.62 -18.43 -8.49
CA LEU A 67 -2.29 -17.89 -9.81
C LEU A 67 -1.04 -17.00 -9.74
N ALA A 68 -0.89 -16.20 -8.69
CA ALA A 68 0.32 -15.41 -8.44
C ALA A 68 1.52 -16.30 -8.04
N THR A 69 1.34 -17.32 -7.19
CA THR A 69 2.40 -18.28 -6.80
C THR A 69 3.03 -18.94 -8.02
N PHE A 70 2.23 -19.29 -9.02
CA PHE A 70 2.67 -19.95 -10.25
C PHE A 70 2.91 -18.99 -11.43
N SER A 71 2.82 -17.67 -11.23
CA SER A 71 2.98 -16.65 -12.28
C SER A 71 2.09 -16.86 -13.52
N LYS A 72 0.83 -17.30 -13.32
CA LYS A 72 -0.11 -17.62 -14.41
C LYS A 72 -0.63 -16.39 -15.15
N ASP A 73 -1.09 -16.59 -16.39
CA ASP A 73 -1.65 -15.51 -17.23
C ASP A 73 -2.89 -14.87 -16.61
N ALA A 74 -3.72 -15.67 -15.94
CA ALA A 74 -4.93 -15.19 -15.27
C ALA A 74 -4.68 -14.50 -13.92
N SER A 75 -3.43 -14.41 -13.45
CA SER A 75 -3.12 -13.65 -12.24
C SER A 75 -3.34 -12.14 -12.44
N HIS A 76 -3.50 -11.40 -11.34
CA HIS A 76 -3.69 -9.95 -11.30
C HIS A 76 -2.62 -9.14 -12.07
N SER A 77 -1.47 -9.75 -12.38
CA SER A 77 -0.35 -9.13 -13.10
C SER A 77 0.02 -9.85 -14.39
N ARG A 78 -0.71 -10.91 -14.76
CA ARG A 78 -0.36 -11.88 -15.82
C ARG A 78 1.05 -12.44 -15.67
N GLY A 79 1.44 -12.78 -14.44
CA GLY A 79 2.72 -13.40 -14.13
C GLY A 79 3.92 -12.46 -14.02
N ARG A 80 3.70 -11.14 -14.06
CA ARG A 80 4.78 -10.14 -14.00
C ARG A 80 5.24 -9.81 -12.59
N GLN A 81 4.35 -9.94 -11.61
CA GLN A 81 4.65 -9.66 -10.20
C GLN A 81 5.15 -10.90 -9.47
N MET A 82 6.01 -10.66 -8.48
CA MET A 82 6.40 -11.68 -7.54
C MET A 82 5.19 -12.12 -6.70
N ASN A 83 5.22 -13.38 -6.21
CA ASN A 83 4.32 -13.87 -5.18
C ASN A 83 4.13 -12.83 -4.04
N ALA A 84 2.90 -12.74 -3.52
CA ALA A 84 2.44 -11.81 -2.49
C ALA A 84 2.41 -10.30 -2.87
N HIS A 85 2.94 -9.89 -4.03
CA HIS A 85 2.85 -8.50 -4.50
C HIS A 85 1.60 -8.24 -5.33
N MET A 86 0.43 -8.40 -4.70
CA MET A 86 -0.85 -8.31 -5.38
C MET A 86 -1.37 -6.88 -5.54
N SER A 87 -2.35 -6.74 -6.44
CA SER A 87 -3.20 -5.57 -6.60
C SER A 87 -4.61 -6.04 -6.93
N ALA A 88 -5.62 -5.29 -6.50
CA ALA A 88 -7.02 -5.50 -6.86
C ALA A 88 -7.71 -4.13 -6.92
N PRO A 89 -7.59 -3.40 -8.04
CA PRO A 89 -8.17 -2.05 -8.18
C PRO A 89 -9.68 -2.03 -7.93
N GLU A 90 -10.39 -3.11 -8.28
CA GLU A 90 -11.82 -3.27 -8.03
C GLU A 90 -12.19 -3.36 -6.55
N LEU A 91 -11.21 -3.59 -5.67
CA LEU A 91 -11.36 -3.63 -4.22
C LEU A 91 -10.63 -2.47 -3.52
N ASN A 92 -10.10 -1.50 -4.28
CA ASN A 92 -9.20 -0.44 -3.82
C ASN A 92 -7.94 -0.96 -3.09
N VAL A 93 -7.44 -2.14 -3.49
CA VAL A 93 -6.14 -2.65 -3.04
C VAL A 93 -5.06 -2.24 -4.04
N LEU A 94 -4.21 -1.30 -3.62
CA LEU A 94 -3.18 -0.71 -4.47
C LEU A 94 -2.00 -1.67 -4.66
N SER A 95 -1.23 -1.49 -5.74
CA SER A 95 -0.20 -2.44 -6.14
C SER A 95 1.06 -2.41 -5.29
N LEU A 96 1.43 -3.56 -4.74
CA LEU A 96 2.65 -3.78 -3.97
C LEU A 96 3.88 -3.99 -4.85
N VAL A 97 5.03 -3.52 -4.41
CA VAL A 97 6.32 -3.72 -5.08
C VAL A 97 7.38 -4.13 -4.06
N GLY A 98 8.53 -4.64 -4.55
CA GLY A 98 9.63 -5.10 -3.71
C GLY A 98 10.27 -4.03 -2.82
N PRO A 99 10.66 -2.84 -3.34
CA PRO A 99 11.07 -1.72 -2.51
C PRO A 99 9.96 -1.36 -1.52
N VAL A 100 10.32 -1.19 -0.25
CA VAL A 100 9.36 -1.06 0.86
C VAL A 100 9.28 0.39 1.35
N GLY A 101 8.15 0.79 1.94
CA GLY A 101 7.96 2.10 2.58
C GLY A 101 7.51 3.24 1.66
N ASN A 102 7.78 3.12 0.37
CA ASN A 102 7.23 3.91 -0.74
C ASN A 102 5.71 4.16 -0.70
N SER A 103 4.94 3.16 -0.26
CA SER A 103 3.48 3.27 -0.17
C SER A 103 2.99 4.31 0.85
N ALA A 104 3.81 4.74 1.80
CA ALA A 104 3.42 5.72 2.80
C ALA A 104 3.13 7.11 2.19
N LEU A 105 3.94 7.53 1.21
CA LEU A 105 3.73 8.78 0.49
C LEU A 105 2.52 8.69 -0.46
N GLN A 106 2.34 7.54 -1.11
CA GLN A 106 1.17 7.29 -1.96
C GLN A 106 -0.12 7.29 -1.14
N ALA A 107 -0.11 6.68 0.05
CA ALA A 107 -1.23 6.69 0.98
C ALA A 107 -1.60 8.12 1.40
N ALA A 108 -0.62 8.99 1.64
CA ALA A 108 -0.86 10.41 1.87
C ALA A 108 -1.49 11.10 0.63
N GLY A 109 -1.00 10.81 -0.58
CA GLY A 109 -1.58 11.31 -1.83
C GLY A 109 -3.04 10.91 -2.03
N VAL A 110 -3.37 9.63 -1.85
CA VAL A 110 -4.75 9.14 -1.87
C VAL A 110 -5.57 9.84 -0.77
N GLY A 111 -5.00 9.94 0.43
CA GLY A 111 -5.61 10.59 1.59
C GLY A 111 -6.02 12.04 1.32
N GLN A 112 -5.23 12.79 0.54
CA GLN A 112 -5.58 14.16 0.13
C GLN A 112 -6.80 14.20 -0.80
N VAL A 113 -6.91 13.25 -1.72
CA VAL A 113 -8.03 13.20 -2.68
C VAL A 113 -9.32 12.83 -1.97
N VAL A 114 -9.27 11.82 -1.10
CA VAL A 114 -10.47 11.23 -0.50
C VAL A 114 -10.91 11.92 0.81
N LYS A 115 -10.13 12.89 1.30
CA LYS A 115 -10.35 13.56 2.59
C LYS A 115 -11.76 14.11 2.74
N GLU A 116 -12.23 14.81 1.71
CA GLU A 116 -13.49 15.55 1.67
C GLU A 116 -14.65 14.75 1.05
N GLU A 117 -14.43 13.46 0.74
CA GLU A 117 -15.47 12.63 0.16
C GLU A 117 -16.60 12.36 1.16
N PRO A 118 -17.88 12.41 0.74
CA PRO A 118 -19.04 12.19 1.62
C PRO A 118 -19.03 10.84 2.35
N ALA A 119 -18.53 9.78 1.70
CA ALA A 119 -18.41 8.44 2.29
C ALA A 119 -17.37 8.39 3.43
N LYS A 120 -16.56 9.44 3.58
CA LYS A 120 -15.46 9.55 4.55
C LYS A 120 -14.55 8.33 4.53
N PRO A 121 -14.02 7.91 3.36
CA PRO A 121 -13.10 6.79 3.28
C PRO A 121 -11.84 7.05 4.12
N VAL A 122 -11.22 5.97 4.59
CA VAL A 122 -9.90 5.95 5.21
C VAL A 122 -8.91 5.30 4.25
N VAL A 123 -7.64 5.68 4.36
CA VAL A 123 -6.55 5.07 3.60
C VAL A 123 -5.69 4.27 4.56
N LEU A 124 -5.70 2.94 4.42
CA LEU A 124 -4.81 2.06 5.14
C LEU A 124 -3.43 2.08 4.50
N CYS A 125 -2.40 2.29 5.32
CA CYS A 125 -1.00 2.05 4.99
C CYS A 125 -0.44 1.02 5.99
N ALA A 126 -0.46 -0.25 5.59
CA ALA A 126 0.12 -1.33 6.37
C ALA A 126 1.62 -1.46 6.08
N LEU A 127 2.41 -1.59 7.14
CA LEU A 127 3.87 -1.54 7.13
C LEU A 127 4.42 -2.68 7.99
N GLY A 128 5.59 -3.22 7.64
CA GLY A 128 6.39 -4.00 8.59
C GLY A 128 7.16 -3.08 9.53
N ASP A 129 7.48 -3.56 10.74
CA ASP A 129 8.36 -2.88 11.71
C ASP A 129 9.67 -2.37 11.07
N GLY A 130 10.36 -3.21 10.30
CA GLY A 130 11.58 -2.81 9.58
C GLY A 130 11.36 -1.73 8.52
N MET A 131 10.16 -1.68 7.91
CA MET A 131 9.83 -0.65 6.90
C MET A 131 9.79 0.74 7.52
N THR A 132 9.49 0.85 8.82
CA THR A 132 9.38 2.14 9.52
C THR A 132 10.67 2.95 9.57
N GLN A 133 11.80 2.34 9.23
CA GLN A 133 13.11 2.98 9.16
C GLN A 133 13.39 3.64 7.80
N GLN A 134 12.53 3.41 6.79
CA GLN A 134 12.64 4.06 5.49
C GLN A 134 12.27 5.54 5.60
N GLY A 135 13.07 6.42 4.97
CA GLY A 135 12.84 7.87 5.00
C GLY A 135 11.45 8.25 4.51
N GLU A 136 10.97 7.61 3.44
CA GLU A 136 9.66 7.86 2.85
C GLU A 136 8.49 7.52 3.80
N VAL A 137 8.66 6.59 4.75
CA VAL A 137 7.64 6.32 5.78
C VAL A 137 7.55 7.49 6.77
N LEU A 138 8.71 8.00 7.21
CA LEU A 138 8.76 9.13 8.13
C LEU A 138 8.18 10.39 7.47
N GLU A 139 8.53 10.62 6.19
CA GLU A 139 7.98 11.70 5.37
C GLU A 139 6.46 11.54 5.16
N GLY A 140 5.97 10.34 4.85
CA GLY A 140 4.55 10.07 4.64
C GLY A 140 3.71 10.33 5.88
N ILE A 141 4.18 9.91 7.06
CA ILE A 141 3.51 10.21 8.32
C ILE A 141 3.53 11.73 8.59
N ALA A 142 4.68 12.38 8.47
CA ALA A 142 4.80 13.83 8.68
C ALA A 142 3.90 14.63 7.73
N HIS A 143 3.82 14.21 6.47
CA HIS A 143 2.93 14.81 5.47
C HIS A 143 1.46 14.63 5.85
N ALA A 144 1.05 13.41 6.21
CA ALA A 144 -0.32 13.12 6.64
C ALA A 144 -0.73 13.94 7.88
N VAL A 145 0.20 14.18 8.82
CA VAL A 145 -0.05 15.05 9.98
C VAL A 145 -0.25 16.50 9.56
N ARG A 146 0.70 17.05 8.78
CA ARG A 146 0.66 18.45 8.34
C ARG A 146 -0.63 18.77 7.57
N GLU A 147 -1.06 17.87 6.70
CA GLU A 147 -2.26 18.04 5.89
C GLU A 147 -3.54 17.53 6.58
N GLN A 148 -3.43 16.96 7.79
CA GLN A 148 -4.53 16.33 8.54
C GLN A 148 -5.30 15.34 7.64
N LEU A 149 -4.65 14.25 7.24
CA LEU A 149 -5.20 13.29 6.28
C LEU A 149 -5.72 12.03 6.98
N PRO A 150 -6.80 11.39 6.49
CA PRO A 150 -7.39 10.20 7.08
C PRO A 150 -6.59 8.93 6.74
N VAL A 151 -5.30 8.92 7.03
CA VAL A 151 -4.39 7.79 6.76
C VAL A 151 -4.16 6.99 8.06
N LEU A 152 -4.48 5.70 8.02
CA LEU A 152 -4.23 4.75 9.11
C LEU A 152 -2.92 4.02 8.85
N PHE A 153 -1.88 4.35 9.59
CA PHE A 153 -0.60 3.64 9.54
C PHE A 153 -0.64 2.45 10.49
N VAL A 154 -0.66 1.22 9.96
CA VAL A 154 -0.64 -0.02 10.76
C VAL A 154 0.73 -0.67 10.62
N VAL A 155 1.56 -0.53 11.65
CA VAL A 155 2.84 -1.21 11.74
C VAL A 155 2.63 -2.59 12.31
N GLN A 156 2.81 -3.62 11.50
CA GLN A 156 2.80 -5.02 11.90
C GLN A 156 4.16 -5.38 12.48
N ASP A 157 4.24 -5.30 13.80
CA ASP A 157 5.47 -5.52 14.54
C ASP A 157 5.61 -6.97 14.96
N ASN A 158 6.41 -7.72 14.20
CA ASN A 158 6.84 -9.07 14.55
C ASN A 158 8.25 -9.14 15.14
N SER A 159 8.80 -8.00 15.55
CA SER A 159 10.14 -7.82 16.13
C SER A 159 11.34 -8.09 15.19
N PHE A 160 11.13 -8.39 13.91
CA PHE A 160 12.20 -8.75 12.97
C PHE A 160 12.08 -8.13 11.57
N ALA A 161 13.11 -7.36 11.20
CA ALA A 161 13.41 -6.98 9.82
C ALA A 161 14.35 -8.00 9.19
N ILE A 162 13.79 -8.96 8.44
CA ILE A 162 14.51 -10.13 7.91
C ILE A 162 15.08 -10.94 9.09
N SER A 163 16.37 -10.77 9.40
CA SER A 163 17.09 -11.39 10.52
C SER A 163 17.47 -10.40 11.63
N THR A 164 17.19 -9.11 11.44
CA THR A 164 17.58 -8.04 12.36
C THR A 164 16.46 -7.73 13.34
N VAL A 165 16.74 -7.82 14.64
CA VAL A 165 15.82 -7.36 15.70
C VAL A 165 15.58 -5.86 15.57
N THR A 166 14.31 -5.44 15.58
CA THR A 166 13.87 -4.05 15.36
C THR A 166 13.64 -3.26 16.65
N ARG A 167 13.42 -3.94 17.78
CA ARG A 167 13.28 -3.29 19.09
C ARG A 167 14.46 -2.34 19.36
N GLY A 168 14.15 -1.12 19.76
CA GLY A 168 15.15 -0.07 19.98
C GLY A 168 15.68 0.60 18.69
N LYS A 169 15.15 0.27 17.51
CA LYS A 169 15.61 0.80 16.21
C LYS A 169 14.51 1.42 15.35
N THR A 170 13.27 1.48 15.85
CA THR A 170 12.13 2.07 15.14
C THR A 170 11.76 3.42 15.76
N PHE A 171 10.89 4.21 15.11
CA PHE A 171 10.45 5.49 15.68
C PHE A 171 9.59 5.32 16.94
N TYR A 172 8.99 4.14 17.13
CA TYR A 172 8.10 3.83 18.25
C TYR A 172 8.77 2.99 19.34
N SER A 173 9.90 2.35 19.05
CA SER A 173 10.76 1.63 19.99
C SER A 173 12.20 2.06 19.77
N THR A 174 12.68 3.01 20.59
CA THR A 174 14.00 3.65 20.47
C THR A 174 14.97 3.11 21.54
N PRO A 175 16.28 3.43 21.50
CA PRO A 175 17.19 3.04 22.57
C PRO A 175 16.81 3.60 23.96
N ALA A 176 16.03 4.68 23.99
CA ALA A 176 15.51 5.27 25.23
C ALA A 176 14.21 4.58 25.73
N GLY A 177 13.67 3.64 24.96
CA GLY A 177 12.43 2.93 25.25
C GLY A 177 11.31 3.20 24.25
N GLU A 178 10.10 2.81 24.65
CA GLU A 178 8.88 2.93 23.86
C GLU A 178 8.39 4.38 23.78
N ALA A 179 8.16 4.88 22.57
CA ALA A 179 7.55 6.17 22.34
C ALA A 179 6.02 6.04 22.27
N ASN A 180 5.30 7.02 22.83
CA ASN A 180 3.83 7.04 22.81
C ASN A 180 3.26 7.97 21.73
N HIS A 181 4.11 8.74 21.08
CA HIS A 181 3.73 9.66 20.01
C HIS A 181 4.82 9.71 18.96
N PHE A 182 4.44 9.97 17.72
CA PHE A 182 5.35 10.33 16.65
C PHE A 182 4.78 11.50 15.85
N TYR A 183 5.60 12.53 15.64
CA TYR A 183 5.19 13.76 14.93
C TYR A 183 3.88 14.37 15.47
N GLY A 184 3.67 14.32 16.79
CA GLY A 184 2.45 14.82 17.45
C GLY A 184 1.23 13.89 17.37
N THR A 185 1.33 12.73 16.72
CA THR A 185 0.25 11.73 16.63
C THR A 185 0.45 10.63 17.68
N PRO A 186 -0.57 10.30 18.51
CA PRO A 186 -0.49 9.19 19.44
C PRO A 186 -0.28 7.84 18.74
N ILE A 187 0.48 6.96 19.38
CA ILE A 187 0.73 5.58 18.93
C ILE A 187 -0.16 4.64 19.73
N THR A 188 -1.15 4.05 19.07
CA THR A 188 -2.01 3.03 19.64
C THR A 188 -1.32 1.67 19.53
N ARG A 189 -1.29 0.88 20.59
CA ARG A 189 -0.75 -0.49 20.57
C ARG A 189 -1.89 -1.49 20.67
N ILE A 190 -1.91 -2.47 19.77
CA ILE A 190 -2.94 -3.51 19.70
C ILE A 190 -2.21 -4.87 19.67
N ASP A 191 -2.65 -5.81 20.50
CA ASP A 191 -2.12 -7.18 20.51
C ASP A 191 -2.81 -8.01 19.40
N GLY A 192 -2.13 -8.18 18.28
CA GLY A 192 -2.60 -8.96 17.14
C GLY A 192 -2.64 -10.46 17.36
N ARG A 193 -2.12 -10.97 18.49
CA ARG A 193 -2.31 -12.38 18.87
C ARG A 193 -3.70 -12.61 19.46
N ASP A 194 -4.35 -11.54 19.95
CA ASP A 194 -5.74 -11.53 20.39
C ASP A 194 -6.63 -10.93 19.30
N ALA A 195 -7.15 -11.79 18.41
CA ALA A 195 -8.01 -11.37 17.32
C ALA A 195 -9.35 -10.76 17.82
N ALA A 196 -9.90 -11.23 18.93
CA ALA A 196 -11.16 -10.73 19.47
C ALA A 196 -10.98 -9.31 20.04
N GLY A 197 -9.95 -9.09 20.87
CA GLY A 197 -9.61 -7.76 21.37
C GLY A 197 -9.19 -6.80 20.25
N SER A 198 -8.47 -7.30 19.24
CA SER A 198 -8.07 -6.52 18.07
C SER A 198 -9.26 -6.02 17.26
N LEU A 199 -10.30 -6.84 17.10
CA LEU A 199 -11.53 -6.45 16.41
C LEU A 199 -12.14 -5.20 17.06
N GLU A 200 -12.30 -5.19 18.38
CA GLU A 200 -12.85 -4.02 19.07
C GLU A 200 -11.93 -2.80 19.01
N ALA A 201 -10.61 -3.01 19.15
CA ALA A 201 -9.63 -1.94 19.15
C ALA A 201 -9.58 -1.22 17.78
N PHE A 202 -9.56 -1.96 16.68
CA PHE A 202 -9.63 -1.36 15.34
C PHE A 202 -10.94 -0.61 15.10
N GLY A 203 -12.06 -1.11 15.61
CA GLY A 203 -13.35 -0.40 15.51
C GLY A 203 -13.31 0.98 16.14
N ARG A 204 -12.67 1.12 17.31
CA ARG A 204 -12.47 2.42 17.97
C ARG A 204 -11.56 3.35 17.17
N VAL A 205 -10.46 2.83 16.62
CA VAL A 205 -9.52 3.62 15.80
C VAL A 205 -10.21 4.13 14.54
N VAL A 206 -10.82 3.24 13.75
CA VAL A 206 -11.44 3.60 12.47
C VAL A 206 -12.64 4.53 12.66
N SER A 207 -13.49 4.30 13.68
CA SER A 207 -14.60 5.21 13.98
C SER A 207 -14.13 6.62 14.36
N THR A 208 -13.05 6.72 15.16
CA THR A 208 -12.45 8.02 15.52
C THR A 208 -11.88 8.73 14.30
N MET A 209 -11.16 8.01 13.44
CA MET A 209 -10.60 8.54 12.19
C MET A 209 -11.67 9.09 11.24
N ARG A 210 -12.82 8.41 11.12
CA ARG A 210 -13.93 8.91 10.30
C ARG A 210 -14.55 10.18 10.88
N ALA A 211 -14.47 10.38 12.21
CA ALA A 211 -14.97 11.57 12.87
C ALA A 211 -13.98 12.76 12.77
N ASP A 212 -12.70 12.55 13.09
CA ASP A 212 -11.70 13.62 13.18
C ASP A 212 -11.00 13.92 11.84
N ARG A 213 -11.03 12.98 10.89
CA ARG A 213 -10.33 13.01 9.59
C ARG A 213 -8.83 13.27 9.73
N ARG A 214 -8.19 12.69 10.76
CA ARG A 214 -6.75 12.83 11.06
C ARG A 214 -5.99 11.51 10.91
N PRO A 215 -4.66 11.55 10.80
CA PRO A 215 -3.87 10.33 10.71
C PRO A 215 -3.80 9.64 12.07
N HIS A 216 -3.78 8.32 12.05
CA HIS A 216 -3.63 7.49 13.25
C HIS A 216 -2.49 6.50 13.03
N ILE A 217 -1.73 6.22 14.10
CA ILE A 217 -0.64 5.24 14.09
C ILE A 217 -1.01 4.10 15.02
N VAL A 218 -0.98 2.88 14.49
CA VAL A 218 -1.19 1.64 15.23
C VAL A 218 0.08 0.80 15.12
N VAL A 219 0.62 0.39 16.27
CA VAL A 219 1.58 -0.72 16.35
C VAL A 219 0.78 -1.97 16.67
N PHE A 220 0.60 -2.81 15.66
CA PHE A 220 -0.09 -4.08 15.71
C PHE A 220 0.92 -5.19 16.00
N GLN A 221 0.96 -5.64 17.25
CA GLN A 221 1.95 -6.60 17.74
C GLN A 221 1.55 -8.00 17.28
N VAL A 222 2.38 -8.61 16.45
CA VAL A 222 2.16 -9.94 15.88
C VAL A 222 3.42 -10.78 16.08
N ASP A 223 3.35 -12.06 15.74
CA ASP A 223 4.49 -12.95 15.81
C ASP A 223 4.78 -13.53 14.43
N ARG A 224 6.06 -13.72 14.09
CA ARG A 224 6.45 -14.40 12.84
C ARG A 224 6.66 -15.89 13.13
N LEU A 225 5.71 -16.72 12.68
CA LEU A 225 5.69 -18.17 12.98
C LEU A 225 6.57 -19.00 12.04
N SER A 226 7.05 -18.41 10.94
CA SER A 226 7.88 -19.08 9.95
C SER A 226 9.13 -18.26 9.58
N ASN A 227 9.94 -18.78 8.68
CA ASN A 227 11.06 -18.06 8.08
C ASN A 227 10.61 -16.74 7.44
N HIS A 228 11.55 -15.82 7.20
CA HIS A 228 11.23 -14.58 6.50
C HIS A 228 10.64 -14.86 5.11
N THR A 229 11.24 -15.79 4.37
CA THR A 229 10.82 -16.32 3.05
C THR A 229 11.22 -17.79 2.95
N ASN A 230 10.85 -18.47 1.85
CA ASN A 230 11.34 -19.82 1.55
C ASN A 230 12.88 -19.91 1.35
N ALA A 231 13.56 -18.79 1.13
CA ALA A 231 15.02 -18.72 1.00
C ALA A 231 15.76 -18.34 2.31
N ASP A 232 15.03 -18.20 3.41
CA ASP A 232 15.58 -17.84 4.72
C ASP A 232 15.58 -19.04 5.68
N ASP A 233 16.44 -19.00 6.70
CA ASP A 233 16.45 -19.97 7.81
C ASP A 233 16.54 -19.24 9.15
N GLN A 234 15.40 -19.19 9.85
CA GLN A 234 15.31 -18.48 11.11
C GLN A 234 16.17 -19.06 12.24
N ARG A 235 16.58 -20.32 12.13
CA ARG A 235 17.44 -21.00 13.13
C ARG A 235 18.85 -20.41 13.16
N MET A 236 19.22 -19.64 12.15
CA MET A 236 20.52 -18.96 12.08
C MET A 236 20.60 -17.73 13.00
N TYR A 237 19.45 -17.17 13.40
CA TYR A 237 19.40 -15.93 14.19
C TYR A 237 18.36 -15.94 15.32
N ARG A 238 17.58 -17.02 15.47
CA ARG A 238 16.67 -17.26 16.60
C ARG A 238 17.05 -18.55 17.31
N THR A 239 16.94 -18.54 18.63
CA THR A 239 17.12 -19.75 19.44
C THR A 239 15.93 -20.70 19.31
N ALA A 240 16.16 -21.99 19.56
CA ALA A 240 15.09 -22.99 19.56
C ALA A 240 14.00 -22.67 20.62
N GLU A 241 14.39 -22.10 21.75
CA GLU A 241 13.48 -21.67 22.82
C GLU A 241 12.58 -20.52 22.36
N GLU A 242 13.14 -19.49 21.71
CA GLU A 242 12.35 -18.38 21.14
C GLU A 242 11.37 -18.84 20.07
N ILE A 243 11.80 -19.76 19.19
CA ILE A 243 10.92 -20.32 18.15
C ILE A 243 9.78 -21.11 18.81
N ALA A 244 10.08 -21.99 19.76
CA ALA A 244 9.07 -22.79 20.45
C ALA A 244 8.08 -21.91 21.24
N SER A 245 8.56 -20.87 21.91
CA SER A 245 7.73 -19.92 22.65
C SER A 245 6.75 -19.19 21.74
N VAL A 246 7.24 -18.67 20.61
CA VAL A 246 6.40 -18.01 19.61
C VAL A 246 5.39 -18.96 18.97
N GLN A 247 5.78 -20.20 18.68
CA GLN A 247 4.86 -21.22 18.16
C GLN A 247 3.72 -21.54 19.15
N ALA A 248 4.01 -21.54 20.45
CA ALA A 248 3.05 -21.89 21.49
C ALA A 248 2.08 -20.76 21.85
N ALA A 249 2.55 -19.50 21.85
CA ALA A 249 1.80 -18.36 22.39
C ALA A 249 1.42 -17.29 21.35
N GLY A 250 2.08 -17.30 20.19
CA GLY A 250 1.98 -16.27 19.16
C GLY A 250 0.96 -16.52 18.07
N ASP A 251 0.37 -17.72 18.00
CA ASP A 251 -0.57 -18.07 16.92
C ASP A 251 -1.99 -17.51 17.17
N PRO A 252 -2.45 -16.50 16.41
CA PRO A 252 -3.76 -15.90 16.63
C PRO A 252 -4.92 -16.84 16.28
N ILE A 253 -4.71 -17.86 15.44
CA ILE A 253 -5.74 -18.84 15.09
C ILE A 253 -6.04 -19.74 16.29
N ILE A 254 -4.99 -20.22 16.95
CA ILE A 254 -5.12 -21.09 18.13
C ILE A 254 -5.84 -20.33 19.25
N ARG A 255 -5.41 -19.09 19.51
CA ARG A 255 -6.02 -18.24 20.55
C ARG A 255 -7.48 -17.91 20.26
N LEU A 256 -7.80 -17.59 19.00
CA LEU A 256 -9.19 -17.34 18.61
C LEU A 256 -10.04 -18.61 18.74
N LYS A 257 -9.52 -19.79 18.37
CA LYS A 257 -10.22 -21.07 18.58
C LYS A 257 -10.55 -21.28 20.06
N GLN A 258 -9.58 -21.11 20.95
CA GLN A 258 -9.77 -21.22 22.40
C GLN A 258 -10.84 -20.24 22.91
N TYR A 259 -10.72 -18.96 22.53
CA TYR A 259 -11.69 -17.93 22.88
C TYR A 259 -13.12 -18.32 22.45
N LEU A 260 -13.30 -18.78 21.21
CA LEU A 260 -14.62 -19.16 20.70
C LEU A 260 -15.22 -20.35 21.46
N VAL A 261 -14.40 -21.35 21.83
CA VAL A 261 -14.84 -22.50 22.63
C VAL A 261 -15.27 -22.08 24.03
N GLU A 262 -14.49 -21.22 24.69
CA GLU A 262 -14.84 -20.66 25.99
C GLU A 262 -16.15 -19.86 25.97
N HIS A 263 -16.50 -19.29 24.81
CA HIS A 263 -17.74 -18.55 24.56
C HIS A 263 -18.87 -19.42 23.97
N GLY A 264 -18.73 -20.74 24.01
CA GLY A 264 -19.81 -21.69 23.71
C GLY A 264 -19.90 -22.13 22.25
N VAL A 265 -18.91 -21.80 21.41
CA VAL A 265 -18.82 -22.37 20.06
C VAL A 265 -18.27 -23.80 20.16
N SER A 266 -18.93 -24.75 19.50
CA SER A 266 -18.51 -26.15 19.50
C SER A 266 -17.15 -26.34 18.82
N GLU A 267 -16.25 -27.10 19.44
CA GLU A 267 -14.99 -27.53 18.79
C GLU A 267 -15.26 -28.26 17.47
N ALA A 268 -16.30 -29.09 17.42
CA ALA A 268 -16.66 -29.83 16.22
C ALA A 268 -17.07 -28.91 15.05
N ASP A 269 -17.68 -27.75 15.34
CA ASP A 269 -18.00 -26.76 14.31
C ASP A 269 -16.74 -26.05 13.79
N LEU A 270 -15.82 -25.71 14.70
CA LEU A 270 -14.55 -25.08 14.32
C LEU A 270 -13.66 -26.02 13.49
N ASP A 271 -13.65 -27.30 13.84
CA ASP A 271 -12.94 -28.33 13.08
C ASP A 271 -13.59 -28.55 11.71
N ARG A 272 -14.92 -28.62 11.65
CA ARG A 272 -15.64 -28.69 10.37
C ARG A 272 -15.33 -27.51 9.45
N ILE A 273 -15.34 -26.28 9.97
CA ILE A 273 -14.96 -25.08 9.19
C ILE A 273 -13.52 -25.19 8.68
N SER A 274 -12.60 -25.68 9.51
CA SER A 274 -11.21 -25.86 9.12
C SER A 274 -11.06 -26.89 8.00
N ASP A 275 -11.79 -27.99 8.07
CA ASP A 275 -11.79 -29.03 7.04
C ASP A 275 -12.41 -28.55 5.72
N GLU A 276 -13.53 -27.82 5.78
CA GLU A 276 -14.15 -27.19 4.60
C GLU A 276 -13.17 -26.22 3.91
N VAL A 277 -12.44 -25.42 4.70
CA VAL A 277 -11.42 -24.50 4.18
C VAL A 277 -10.27 -25.26 3.53
N ARG A 278 -9.75 -26.32 4.17
CA ARG A 278 -8.66 -27.13 3.60
C ARG A 278 -9.02 -27.71 2.23
N GLU A 279 -10.21 -28.28 2.12
CA GLU A 279 -10.69 -28.84 0.84
C GLU A 279 -10.85 -27.77 -0.22
N GLN A 280 -11.43 -26.61 0.12
CA GLN A 280 -11.58 -25.49 -0.82
C GLN A 280 -10.23 -24.94 -1.29
N VAL A 281 -9.32 -24.67 -0.36
CA VAL A 281 -7.99 -24.09 -0.68
C VAL A 281 -7.20 -25.07 -1.55
N LYS A 282 -7.24 -26.37 -1.24
CA LYS A 282 -6.61 -27.41 -2.04
C LYS A 282 -7.20 -27.50 -3.46
N ALA A 283 -8.53 -27.42 -3.58
CA ALA A 283 -9.18 -27.42 -4.89
C ALA A 283 -8.76 -26.21 -5.75
N ASP A 284 -8.70 -25.02 -5.16
CA ASP A 284 -8.30 -23.79 -5.86
C ASP A 284 -6.81 -23.78 -6.23
N ALA A 285 -5.94 -24.30 -5.36
CA ALA A 285 -4.53 -24.51 -5.66
C ALA A 285 -4.33 -25.38 -6.92
N TYR A 286 -5.06 -26.49 -6.98
CA TYR A 286 -5.01 -27.42 -8.11
C TYR A 286 -5.63 -26.88 -9.39
N ARG A 287 -6.61 -25.97 -9.27
CA ARG A 287 -7.18 -25.25 -10.41
C ARG A 287 -6.15 -24.28 -10.98
N ALA A 288 -5.61 -23.40 -10.14
CA ALA A 288 -4.59 -22.43 -10.50
C ALA A 288 -3.33 -23.09 -11.11
N GLN A 289 -2.85 -24.20 -10.54
CA GLN A 289 -1.68 -24.92 -11.07
C GLN A 289 -1.86 -25.36 -12.53
N ARG A 290 -3.09 -25.72 -12.91
CA ARG A 290 -3.46 -26.17 -14.27
C ARG A 290 -3.91 -25.04 -15.19
N SER A 291 -3.94 -23.79 -14.73
CA SER A 291 -4.29 -22.63 -15.53
C SER A 291 -3.21 -22.32 -16.58
N ALA A 292 -3.60 -21.54 -17.60
CA ALA A 292 -2.73 -21.18 -18.71
C ALA A 292 -1.50 -20.37 -18.27
N GLU A 293 -0.38 -20.64 -18.91
CA GLU A 293 0.84 -19.84 -18.79
C GLU A 293 0.71 -18.54 -19.62
N PRO A 294 1.41 -17.45 -19.23
CA PRO A 294 1.52 -16.28 -20.09
C PRO A 294 2.22 -16.61 -21.41
N GLU A 295 1.70 -16.08 -22.52
CA GLU A 295 2.32 -16.24 -23.84
C GLU A 295 3.63 -15.42 -23.94
N PRO A 296 4.77 -16.04 -24.30
CA PRO A 296 6.03 -15.32 -24.47
C PRO A 296 5.94 -14.24 -25.56
N CYS A 297 6.35 -13.01 -25.24
CA CYS A 297 6.39 -11.92 -26.21
C CYS A 297 7.52 -10.92 -25.93
N PHE A 298 7.96 -10.20 -26.96
CA PHE A 298 8.98 -9.15 -26.84
C PHE A 298 8.42 -7.81 -26.32
N THR A 299 7.10 -7.64 -26.38
CA THR A 299 6.40 -6.38 -26.07
C THR A 299 5.29 -6.64 -25.06
N ALA A 300 5.66 -7.09 -23.86
CA ALA A 300 4.73 -7.47 -22.80
C ALA A 300 4.05 -6.26 -22.10
N VAL A 301 3.59 -5.28 -22.89
CA VAL A 301 3.00 -4.02 -22.43
C VAL A 301 1.55 -3.96 -22.89
N LYS A 302 0.64 -3.71 -21.95
CA LYS A 302 -0.77 -3.47 -22.28
C LYS A 302 -0.87 -2.19 -23.11
N PRO A 303 -1.66 -2.15 -24.19
CA PRO A 303 -1.90 -0.92 -24.94
C PRO A 303 -2.44 0.18 -24.03
N LEU A 304 -2.01 1.42 -24.23
CA LEU A 304 -2.57 2.56 -23.51
C LEU A 304 -4.04 2.77 -23.91
N PRO A 305 -4.90 3.26 -22.99
CA PRO A 305 -6.27 3.65 -23.32
C PRO A 305 -6.31 4.60 -24.53
N ALA A 306 -7.25 4.40 -25.47
CA ALA A 306 -7.33 5.17 -26.72
C ALA A 306 -7.36 6.69 -26.50
N ARG A 307 -8.00 7.15 -25.43
CA ARG A 307 -8.04 8.57 -25.02
C ARG A 307 -6.65 9.19 -24.75
N LEU A 308 -5.66 8.38 -24.40
CA LEU A 308 -4.27 8.82 -24.17
C LEU A 308 -3.43 8.77 -25.45
N ALA A 309 -3.92 8.10 -26.50
CA ALA A 309 -3.24 7.97 -27.79
C ALA A 309 -3.72 9.00 -28.84
N ASP A 310 -4.84 9.70 -28.58
CA ASP A 310 -5.42 10.65 -29.51
C ASP A 310 -4.69 12.01 -29.52
N ARG A 311 -3.80 12.19 -30.49
CA ARG A 311 -3.03 13.43 -30.70
C ARG A 311 -3.87 14.59 -31.22
N GLN A 312 -5.08 14.34 -31.74
CA GLN A 312 -5.96 15.40 -32.25
C GLN A 312 -6.65 16.15 -31.12
N ALA A 313 -6.82 15.49 -29.96
CA ALA A 313 -7.37 16.10 -28.75
C ALA A 313 -6.35 16.95 -27.96
N GLU A 314 -5.08 16.97 -28.36
CA GLU A 314 -4.05 17.77 -27.69
C GLU A 314 -4.28 19.28 -27.90
N TYR A 315 -4.35 20.03 -26.81
CA TYR A 315 -4.33 21.49 -26.88
C TYR A 315 -2.98 21.99 -27.43
N ARG A 316 -3.02 22.67 -28.57
CA ARG A 316 -1.83 23.27 -29.21
C ARG A 316 -1.82 24.81 -29.21
N GLY A 317 -2.60 25.42 -28.31
CA GLY A 317 -2.79 26.86 -28.25
C GLY A 317 -4.11 27.31 -28.87
N ALA A 318 -4.60 28.48 -28.44
CA ALA A 318 -5.79 29.10 -29.02
C ALA A 318 -5.49 29.68 -30.42
N PRO A 319 -6.40 29.57 -31.40
CA PRO A 319 -6.25 30.28 -32.66
C PRO A 319 -6.22 31.79 -32.41
N SER A 320 -5.11 32.45 -32.74
CA SER A 320 -4.95 33.90 -32.65
C SER A 320 -4.76 34.49 -34.04
N SER A 321 -5.40 35.63 -34.32
CA SER A 321 -5.18 36.42 -35.54
C SER A 321 -3.83 37.16 -35.54
N GLU A 322 -3.19 37.27 -34.38
CA GLU A 322 -1.83 37.79 -34.22
C GLU A 322 -0.91 36.65 -33.77
N GLU A 323 0.04 36.26 -34.62
CA GLU A 323 1.12 35.34 -34.25
C GLU A 323 2.09 36.05 -33.30
N LYS A 324 1.73 36.14 -32.02
CA LYS A 324 2.67 36.55 -30.98
C LYS A 324 3.52 35.34 -30.58
N PRO A 325 4.84 35.34 -30.80
CA PRO A 325 5.69 34.27 -30.33
C PRO A 325 5.67 34.25 -28.79
N LEU A 326 5.39 33.08 -28.22
CA LEU A 326 5.50 32.84 -26.78
C LEU A 326 6.91 32.36 -26.44
N THR A 327 7.43 32.79 -25.30
CA THR A 327 8.56 32.10 -24.68
C THR A 327 8.14 30.68 -24.25
N MET A 328 9.10 29.76 -24.10
CA MET A 328 8.82 28.40 -23.61
C MET A 328 8.06 28.43 -22.27
N LEU A 329 8.43 29.35 -21.38
CA LEU A 329 7.78 29.54 -20.09
C LEU A 329 6.32 29.96 -20.23
N GLU A 330 6.03 30.92 -21.11
CA GLU A 330 4.65 31.36 -21.37
C GLU A 330 3.82 30.25 -22.01
N ALA A 331 4.41 29.47 -22.92
CA ALA A 331 3.75 28.32 -23.54
C ALA A 331 3.39 27.24 -22.52
N ILE A 332 4.32 26.86 -21.63
CA ILE A 332 4.05 25.88 -20.55
C ILE A 332 2.96 26.42 -19.62
N ARG A 333 3.06 27.69 -19.20
CA ARG A 333 2.04 28.31 -18.33
C ARG A 333 0.66 28.30 -18.99
N GLU A 334 0.57 28.60 -20.28
CA GLU A 334 -0.69 28.61 -21.01
C GLU A 334 -1.31 27.21 -21.13
N VAL A 335 -0.49 26.18 -21.38
CA VAL A 335 -0.95 24.79 -21.37
C VAL A 335 -1.46 24.39 -19.98
N LEU A 336 -0.72 24.69 -18.91
CA LEU A 336 -1.15 24.40 -17.54
C LEU A 336 -2.45 25.13 -17.20
N ARG A 337 -2.56 26.42 -17.54
CA ARG A 337 -3.77 27.21 -17.34
C ARG A 337 -4.96 26.58 -18.05
N HIS A 338 -4.81 26.22 -19.32
CA HIS A 338 -5.86 25.59 -20.12
C HIS A 338 -6.31 24.26 -19.50
N GLN A 339 -5.35 23.40 -19.12
CA GLN A 339 -5.66 22.11 -18.50
C GLN A 339 -6.36 22.27 -17.15
N MET A 340 -5.92 23.24 -16.33
CA MET A 340 -6.59 23.52 -15.06
C MET A 340 -7.99 24.12 -15.24
N GLN A 341 -8.19 24.95 -16.25
CA GLN A 341 -9.50 25.54 -16.57
C GLN A 341 -10.51 24.50 -17.06
N THR A 342 -10.06 23.56 -17.89
CA THR A 342 -10.93 22.60 -18.59
C THR A 342 -11.09 21.28 -17.85
N ASN A 343 -10.20 20.96 -16.92
CA ASN A 343 -10.22 19.71 -16.19
C ASN A 343 -10.03 19.94 -14.68
N PRO A 344 -11.04 19.68 -13.84
CA PRO A 344 -10.96 19.88 -12.38
C PRO A 344 -9.98 18.92 -11.67
N ASP A 345 -9.57 17.83 -12.32
CA ASP A 345 -8.69 16.83 -11.73
C ASP A 345 -7.20 17.16 -11.88
N VAL A 346 -6.86 18.19 -12.66
CA VAL A 346 -5.47 18.65 -12.79
C VAL A 346 -5.08 19.38 -11.51
N VAL A 347 -4.02 18.94 -10.85
CA VAL A 347 -3.47 19.57 -9.64
C VAL A 347 -1.97 19.73 -9.79
N LEU A 348 -1.41 20.76 -9.21
CA LEU A 348 0.02 21.07 -9.28
C LEU A 348 0.57 21.02 -7.86
N PHE A 349 1.67 20.30 -7.68
CA PHE A 349 2.30 20.10 -6.37
C PHE A 349 3.82 20.14 -6.50
N GLY A 350 4.48 20.99 -5.71
CA GLY A 350 5.93 21.13 -5.71
C GLY A 350 6.41 22.40 -5.02
N GLU A 351 7.69 22.69 -5.11
CA GLU A 351 8.33 23.73 -4.31
C GLU A 351 8.18 25.12 -4.95
N ASP A 352 7.81 26.12 -4.13
CA ASP A 352 7.69 27.53 -4.52
C ASP A 352 6.69 27.82 -5.67
N ILE A 353 5.81 26.89 -6.02
CA ILE A 353 4.89 27.03 -7.16
C ILE A 353 3.69 27.94 -6.89
N GLU A 354 3.45 28.32 -5.63
CA GLU A 354 2.37 29.24 -5.30
C GLU A 354 2.68 30.69 -5.66
N ASP A 355 1.61 31.49 -5.79
CA ASP A 355 1.72 32.93 -5.96
C ASP A 355 2.26 33.62 -4.70
N PRO A 356 3.00 34.74 -4.81
CA PRO A 356 3.21 35.54 -6.04
C PRO A 356 4.40 35.10 -6.90
N LYS A 357 5.21 34.14 -6.44
CA LYS A 357 6.44 33.73 -7.11
C LYS A 357 6.12 32.93 -8.38
N GLY A 358 5.41 31.81 -8.20
CA GLY A 358 4.99 30.92 -9.27
C GLY A 358 6.13 30.06 -9.82
N ASP A 359 6.92 29.44 -8.94
CA ASP A 359 8.19 28.72 -9.16
C ASP A 359 9.43 29.63 -9.37
N VAL A 360 10.61 29.01 -9.43
CA VAL A 360 11.90 29.72 -9.60
C VAL A 360 11.95 30.61 -10.84
N PHE A 361 11.25 30.22 -11.91
CA PHE A 361 11.22 30.93 -13.19
C PHE A 361 9.91 31.72 -13.40
N GLY A 362 8.89 31.52 -12.57
CA GLY A 362 7.56 32.06 -12.72
C GLY A 362 6.61 31.20 -13.56
N ILE A 363 6.89 29.92 -13.86
CA ILE A 363 6.03 29.08 -14.73
C ILE A 363 4.59 29.05 -14.23
N THR A 364 4.36 28.88 -12.93
CA THR A 364 3.01 28.73 -12.36
C THR A 364 2.40 30.05 -11.87
N ARG A 365 3.03 31.19 -12.17
CA ARG A 365 2.56 32.52 -11.72
C ARG A 365 1.13 32.80 -12.19
N GLY A 366 0.30 33.24 -11.25
CA GLY A 366 -1.12 33.52 -11.36
C GLY A 366 -2.02 32.29 -11.24
N LEU A 367 -1.47 31.07 -11.25
CA LEU A 367 -2.29 29.85 -11.25
C LEU A 367 -2.90 29.57 -9.87
N THR A 368 -2.20 29.86 -8.77
CA THR A 368 -2.74 29.65 -7.41
C THR A 368 -3.83 30.67 -7.12
N THR A 369 -3.63 31.92 -7.53
CA THR A 369 -4.65 32.97 -7.44
C THR A 369 -5.92 32.60 -8.21
N ALA A 370 -5.76 31.96 -9.38
CA ALA A 370 -6.89 31.54 -10.22
C ALA A 370 -7.59 30.26 -9.77
N TYR A 371 -6.84 29.28 -9.24
CA TYR A 371 -7.34 27.92 -9.01
C TYR A 371 -7.24 27.44 -7.55
N GLY A 372 -6.81 28.31 -6.63
CA GLY A 372 -6.73 28.06 -5.20
C GLY A 372 -5.90 26.82 -4.86
N ARG A 373 -6.45 25.96 -4.00
CA ARG A 373 -5.80 24.75 -3.48
C ARG A 373 -5.45 23.68 -4.53
N ARG A 374 -5.72 23.92 -5.82
CA ARG A 374 -5.25 23.03 -6.90
C ARG A 374 -3.81 23.30 -7.31
N VAL A 375 -3.20 24.37 -6.82
CA VAL A 375 -1.76 24.63 -6.90
C VAL A 375 -1.27 24.76 -5.47
N GLN A 376 -0.38 23.88 -5.03
CA GLN A 376 0.05 23.84 -3.63
C GLN A 376 1.56 23.69 -3.50
N ASN A 377 2.13 24.45 -2.58
CA ASN A 377 3.51 24.27 -2.18
C ASN A 377 3.68 22.94 -1.44
N SER A 378 4.71 22.19 -1.83
CA SER A 378 5.15 20.99 -1.15
C SER A 378 6.09 21.31 0.02
N PRO A 379 6.34 20.36 0.94
CA PRO A 379 7.55 20.41 1.75
C PRO A 379 8.80 20.31 0.86
N LEU A 380 9.95 20.68 1.43
CA LEU A 380 11.25 20.55 0.76
C LEU A 380 11.74 19.09 0.81
N ALA A 381 11.12 18.24 0.00
CA ALA A 381 11.35 16.80 -0.05
C ALA A 381 10.84 16.21 -1.38
N GLU A 382 11.76 15.79 -2.25
CA GLU A 382 11.44 15.42 -3.62
C GLU A 382 10.75 14.07 -3.73
N ALA A 383 11.13 13.12 -2.86
CA ALA A 383 10.40 11.85 -2.73
C ALA A 383 8.95 12.12 -2.34
N SER A 384 8.70 13.02 -1.37
CA SER A 384 7.35 13.44 -0.99
C SER A 384 6.55 14.04 -2.16
N ILE A 385 7.16 14.89 -2.99
CA ILE A 385 6.49 15.48 -4.16
C ILE A 385 6.00 14.38 -5.11
N LEU A 386 6.88 13.44 -5.46
CA LEU A 386 6.54 12.36 -6.39
C LEU A 386 5.59 11.33 -5.77
N GLY A 387 5.85 10.85 -4.55
CA GLY A 387 5.02 9.83 -3.92
C GLY A 387 3.58 10.30 -3.65
N VAL A 388 3.41 11.55 -3.19
CA VAL A 388 2.08 12.15 -3.00
C VAL A 388 1.37 12.31 -4.33
N THR A 389 2.04 12.78 -5.38
CA THR A 389 1.41 12.91 -6.71
C THR A 389 1.10 11.55 -7.33
N VAL A 390 1.91 10.50 -7.13
CA VAL A 390 1.55 9.13 -7.51
C VAL A 390 0.27 8.70 -6.80
N GLY A 391 0.16 8.92 -5.49
CA GLY A 391 -1.06 8.63 -4.74
C GLY A 391 -2.29 9.38 -5.24
N GLN A 392 -2.16 10.68 -5.52
CA GLN A 392 -3.23 11.48 -6.11
C GLN A 392 -3.68 10.93 -7.48
N ALA A 393 -2.72 10.52 -8.32
CA ALA A 393 -3.01 9.94 -9.62
C ALA A 393 -3.76 8.62 -9.51
N LEU A 394 -3.38 7.77 -8.56
CA LEU A 394 -4.06 6.50 -8.26
C LEU A 394 -5.50 6.70 -7.80
N ALA A 395 -5.77 7.78 -7.07
CA ALA A 395 -7.10 8.21 -6.67
C ALA A 395 -7.85 9.02 -7.76
N GLY A 396 -7.36 9.03 -9.01
CA GLY A 396 -8.06 9.59 -10.17
C GLY A 396 -7.74 11.04 -10.52
N LYS A 397 -6.82 11.70 -9.80
CA LYS A 397 -6.34 13.04 -10.20
C LYS A 397 -5.38 12.98 -11.38
N ARG A 398 -5.06 14.15 -11.94
CA ARG A 398 -4.04 14.35 -12.98
C ARG A 398 -2.96 15.30 -12.46
N PRO A 399 -2.14 14.85 -11.51
CA PRO A 399 -1.17 15.71 -10.88
C PRO A 399 0.01 16.02 -11.80
N VAL A 400 0.53 17.24 -11.67
CA VAL A 400 1.80 17.68 -12.25
C VAL A 400 2.75 17.94 -11.08
N ALA A 401 3.75 17.09 -10.94
CA ALA A 401 4.82 17.22 -9.95
C ALA A 401 5.85 18.25 -10.41
N PHE A 402 6.17 19.23 -9.56
CA PHE A 402 7.20 20.23 -9.81
C PHE A 402 8.41 19.97 -8.90
N LEU A 403 9.47 19.44 -9.49
CA LEU A 403 10.80 19.42 -8.87
C LEU A 403 11.56 20.66 -9.29
N GLN A 404 12.21 21.34 -8.34
CA GLN A 404 12.76 22.67 -8.57
C GLN A 404 13.88 22.69 -9.63
N PHE A 405 14.79 21.71 -9.56
CA PHE A 405 15.87 21.50 -10.53
C PHE A 405 16.06 20.02 -10.81
N ALA A 406 16.57 19.68 -12.00
CA ALA A 406 16.83 18.30 -12.40
C ALA A 406 17.85 17.62 -11.48
N ASP A 407 18.76 18.37 -10.87
CA ASP A 407 19.78 17.91 -9.91
C ASP A 407 19.17 17.19 -8.68
N PHE A 408 17.90 17.46 -8.36
CA PHE A 408 17.19 16.82 -7.25
C PHE A 408 16.41 15.56 -7.63
N LEU A 409 16.31 15.23 -8.93
CA LEU A 409 15.68 13.98 -9.40
C LEU A 409 16.20 12.71 -8.69
N PRO A 410 17.50 12.56 -8.39
CA PRO A 410 18.00 11.37 -7.71
C PRO A 410 17.36 11.11 -6.34
N ILE A 411 16.91 12.15 -5.64
CA ILE A 411 16.27 12.02 -4.32
C ILE A 411 14.88 11.37 -4.45
N ALA A 412 14.20 11.59 -5.57
CA ALA A 412 12.89 10.99 -5.88
C ALA A 412 12.98 9.71 -6.74
N TYR A 413 14.19 9.19 -6.99
CA TYR A 413 14.41 8.14 -7.99
C TYR A 413 13.61 6.86 -7.71
N ASN A 414 13.46 6.49 -6.44
CA ASN A 414 12.67 5.33 -6.05
C ASN A 414 11.21 5.45 -6.52
N GLN A 415 10.56 6.59 -6.28
CA GLN A 415 9.18 6.85 -6.74
C GLN A 415 9.07 6.94 -8.27
N ILE A 416 10.11 7.41 -8.96
CA ILE A 416 10.11 7.46 -10.43
C ILE A 416 10.25 6.05 -11.02
N PHE A 417 11.22 5.28 -10.55
CA PHE A 417 11.60 4.00 -11.15
C PHE A 417 10.74 2.84 -10.67
N ALA A 418 10.63 2.65 -9.35
CA ALA A 418 9.93 1.51 -8.78
C ALA A 418 8.41 1.68 -8.84
N GLU A 419 7.92 2.91 -8.84
CA GLU A 419 6.48 3.20 -8.84
C GLU A 419 6.01 3.71 -10.20
N LEU A 420 6.13 5.02 -10.45
CA LEU A 420 5.56 5.69 -11.62
C LEU A 420 5.91 5.00 -12.95
N GLY A 421 7.18 4.61 -13.13
CA GLY A 421 7.67 4.02 -14.37
C GLY A 421 7.30 2.55 -14.57
N SER A 422 6.96 1.82 -13.51
CA SER A 422 6.77 0.36 -13.58
C SER A 422 5.31 -0.06 -13.37
N MET A 423 4.49 0.75 -12.69
CA MET A 423 3.18 0.35 -12.17
C MET A 423 2.25 -0.20 -13.26
N TYR A 424 2.08 0.56 -14.36
CA TYR A 424 1.20 0.14 -15.46
C TYR A 424 1.65 -1.18 -16.10
N TRP A 425 2.96 -1.45 -16.15
CA TRP A 425 3.46 -2.72 -16.67
C TRP A 425 3.26 -3.86 -15.66
N ARG A 426 3.64 -3.66 -14.39
CA ARG A 426 3.59 -4.70 -13.36
C ARG A 426 2.16 -5.09 -12.95
N THR A 427 1.16 -4.27 -13.22
CA THR A 427 -0.26 -4.57 -12.93
C THR A 427 -1.08 -5.01 -14.14
N ASP A 428 -0.46 -5.17 -15.32
CA ASP A 428 -1.21 -5.29 -16.58
C ASP A 428 -2.24 -4.16 -16.77
N GLY A 429 -1.84 -2.93 -16.44
CA GLY A 429 -2.68 -1.73 -16.47
C GLY A 429 -3.94 -1.80 -15.59
N GLY A 430 -3.90 -2.61 -14.53
CA GLY A 430 -4.81 -2.54 -13.38
C GLY A 430 -4.23 -1.73 -12.23
#